data_AF-A0A958VRT2-F1
#
_entry.id   AF-A0A958VRT2-F1
#
_cell.length_a   1.000
_cell.length_b   1.000
_cell.length_c   1.000
_cell.angle_alpha   90.00
_cell.angle_beta   90.00
_cell.angle_gamma   90.00
#
_symmetry.space_group_name_H-M   'P 1'
#
loop_
_entity.id
_entity.type
_entity.pdbx_description
1 polymer ?
#
loop_
_entity_poly.entity_id
_entity_poly.type
_entity_poly.pdbx_seq_one_letter_code
_entity_poly.pdbx_strand_id
1 'polypeptide(L)'
;RNVLKQIIMKKMFKIKSLLALVAILSIASCSSDDATPQTPSITIQDLQVTIDENPTSGQVIGTVQSNSTTAMNYSIVSQSPLSALSIDPVTGELTVLDAGVYDFETNPTITAVISSSETVNTATVTVNLVNVNEIGDFNYGGIIFWIDPTDDTKGLVCAVTDQSSSIRWHDTQQPSITGTTSTSLQTGSTNTDLIIASLGSNFAAGVARAYNGGGFNDWFLPSVDELKEMANNRALIDATAAANSGTALVAEPWSMSNGYWSSSQQSNGGSVYLVNLLTAGENGGYAINFASVRAVRAFD
;
A
#
# COMPACT_ATOMS: atom_id res chain seq x y z
N ARG A 1 17.47 -30.88 7.23
CA ARG A 1 17.68 -31.00 5.76
C ARG A 1 16.29 -31.22 5.16
N ASN A 2 15.79 -30.27 4.35
CA ASN A 2 14.43 -30.17 3.77
C ASN A 2 13.45 -29.18 4.43
N VAL A 3 13.87 -27.91 4.57
CA VAL A 3 12.93 -26.76 4.74
C VAL A 3 13.25 -25.65 3.71
N LEU A 4 13.92 -25.99 2.59
CA LEU A 4 14.43 -25.00 1.62
C LEU A 4 13.94 -25.24 0.17
N LYS A 5 12.77 -25.82 -0.02
CA LYS A 5 12.27 -26.20 -1.36
C LYS A 5 10.83 -25.79 -1.68
N GLN A 6 10.30 -24.75 -1.03
CA GLN A 6 8.95 -24.26 -1.32
C GLN A 6 8.85 -22.72 -1.43
N ILE A 7 9.92 -22.05 -1.88
CA ILE A 7 9.95 -20.59 -2.14
C ILE A 7 9.94 -20.26 -3.65
N ILE A 8 9.70 -21.24 -4.53
CA ILE A 8 9.69 -21.00 -5.98
C ILE A 8 8.43 -21.59 -6.60
N MET A 9 7.30 -20.88 -6.47
CA MET A 9 6.13 -21.11 -7.32
C MET A 9 5.52 -19.78 -7.76
N LYS A 10 5.91 -19.39 -8.99
CA LYS A 10 5.05 -18.82 -10.03
C LYS A 10 4.19 -17.61 -9.64
N LYS A 11 4.78 -16.41 -9.68
CA LYS A 11 4.06 -15.23 -10.18
C LYS A 11 3.86 -15.44 -11.69
N MET A 12 2.69 -15.96 -12.08
CA MET A 12 2.26 -16.05 -13.48
C MET A 12 1.91 -14.65 -13.97
N PHE A 13 2.85 -14.02 -14.66
CA PHE A 13 2.64 -12.81 -15.44
C PHE A 13 1.56 -13.07 -16.49
N LYS A 14 0.40 -12.41 -16.38
CA LYS A 14 -0.61 -12.39 -17.45
C LYS A 14 -0.17 -11.38 -18.51
N ILE A 15 0.63 -11.82 -19.47
CA ILE A 15 0.91 -11.05 -20.69
C ILE A 15 -0.34 -11.14 -21.58
N LYS A 16 -1.08 -10.03 -21.72
CA LYS A 16 -2.12 -9.92 -22.75
C LYS A 16 -1.43 -9.73 -24.10
N SER A 17 -1.40 -10.81 -24.88
CA SER A 17 -0.99 -10.83 -26.27
C SER A 17 -1.94 -9.95 -27.10
N LEU A 18 -1.41 -8.90 -27.75
CA LEU A 18 -2.10 -8.16 -28.79
C LEU A 18 -1.36 -8.43 -30.12
N LEU A 19 -1.86 -9.39 -30.88
CA LEU A 19 -1.48 -9.59 -32.29
C LEU A 19 -2.17 -8.52 -33.13
N ALA A 20 -1.40 -7.69 -33.83
CA ALA A 20 -1.89 -6.88 -34.94
C ALA A 20 -1.37 -7.46 -36.28
N LEU A 21 -2.32 -7.91 -37.10
CA LEU A 21 -2.16 -8.55 -38.39
C LEU A 21 -1.77 -7.52 -39.46
N VAL A 22 -0.64 -7.74 -40.15
CA VAL A 22 -0.24 -6.92 -41.30
C VAL A 22 -0.89 -7.46 -42.58
N ALA A 23 -1.73 -6.65 -43.22
CA ALA A 23 -2.22 -6.89 -44.57
C ALA A 23 -1.48 -5.96 -45.55
N ILE A 24 -0.62 -6.55 -46.38
CA ILE A 24 0.07 -5.87 -47.49
C ILE A 24 -0.91 -5.84 -48.68
N LEU A 25 -1.27 -4.64 -49.14
CA LEU A 25 -1.87 -4.45 -50.46
C LEU A 25 -1.09 -3.39 -51.22
N SER A 26 -0.32 -3.83 -52.21
CA SER A 26 0.44 -3.00 -53.12
C SER A 26 -0.44 -2.54 -54.28
N ILE A 27 -0.54 -1.22 -54.45
CA ILE A 27 -0.83 -0.63 -55.76
C ILE A 27 0.34 0.28 -56.12
N ALA A 28 1.05 -0.13 -57.16
CA ALA A 28 2.09 0.63 -57.82
C ALA A 28 1.45 1.85 -58.50
N SER A 29 1.88 3.05 -58.10
CA SER A 29 1.70 4.27 -58.87
C SER A 29 3.08 4.70 -59.36
N CYS A 30 3.37 4.42 -60.62
CA CYS A 30 4.50 5.03 -61.31
C CYS A 30 4.11 6.49 -61.65
N SER A 31 4.59 7.43 -60.84
CA SER A 31 4.86 8.80 -61.29
C SER A 31 6.37 8.92 -61.44
N SER A 32 6.82 9.14 -62.66
CA SER A 32 8.20 9.53 -62.97
C SER A 32 8.41 10.97 -62.51
N ASP A 33 8.65 11.12 -61.21
CA ASP A 33 9.26 12.30 -60.59
C ASP A 33 10.59 11.86 -59.99
N ASP A 34 11.57 12.76 -60.05
CA ASP A 34 12.95 12.61 -59.59
C ASP A 34 13.00 12.42 -58.06
N ALA A 35 12.56 11.25 -57.60
CA ALA A 35 12.67 10.83 -56.21
C ALA A 35 14.11 10.41 -55.98
N THR A 36 14.89 11.30 -55.37
CA THR A 36 16.12 10.90 -54.68
C THR A 36 15.80 9.66 -53.84
N PRO A 37 16.62 8.60 -53.85
CA PRO A 37 16.36 7.44 -53.00
C PRO A 37 16.33 7.94 -51.55
N GLN A 38 15.14 8.07 -50.96
CA GLN A 38 15.03 8.25 -49.52
C GLN A 38 15.48 6.93 -48.91
N THR A 39 16.73 6.88 -48.46
CA THR A 39 17.14 5.87 -47.50
C THR A 39 16.17 5.96 -46.32
N PRO A 40 15.54 4.85 -45.90
CA PRO A 40 14.66 4.88 -44.74
C PRO A 40 15.43 5.44 -43.55
N SER A 41 14.96 6.55 -42.99
CA SER A 41 15.60 7.18 -41.84
C SER A 41 15.43 6.28 -40.62
N ILE A 42 16.53 6.03 -39.92
CA ILE A 42 16.49 5.31 -38.64
C ILE A 42 15.74 6.19 -37.63
N THR A 43 14.81 5.59 -36.91
CA THR A 43 14.02 6.23 -35.85
C THR A 43 13.95 5.30 -34.65
N ILE A 44 13.99 5.90 -33.46
CA ILE A 44 13.70 5.26 -32.19
C ILE A 44 12.30 5.66 -31.73
N GLN A 45 11.58 4.71 -31.13
CA GLN A 45 10.17 4.86 -30.75
C GLN A 45 10.02 5.16 -29.27
N ASP A 46 9.02 5.97 -28.93
CA ASP A 46 8.61 6.22 -27.55
C ASP A 46 8.19 4.92 -26.86
N LEU A 47 8.42 4.86 -25.56
CA LEU A 47 8.03 3.74 -24.71
C LEU A 47 7.14 4.26 -23.57
N GLN A 48 5.91 3.77 -23.50
CA GLN A 48 5.04 3.98 -22.35
C GLN A 48 4.74 2.64 -21.69
N VAL A 49 4.96 2.58 -20.39
CA VAL A 49 4.71 1.39 -19.57
C VAL A 49 4.05 1.77 -18.25
N THR A 50 3.47 0.77 -17.60
CA THR A 50 2.86 0.91 -16.28
C THR A 50 3.33 -0.25 -15.43
N ILE A 51 3.83 0.06 -14.24
CA ILE A 51 4.36 -0.91 -13.29
C ILE A 51 3.88 -0.56 -11.88
N ASP A 52 3.89 -1.55 -11.01
CA ASP A 52 3.74 -1.33 -9.57
C ASP A 52 4.96 -0.56 -9.05
N GLU A 53 4.73 0.32 -8.07
CA GLU A 53 5.80 0.98 -7.32
C GLU A 53 6.63 -0.02 -6.49
N ASN A 54 7.72 0.47 -5.88
CA ASN A 54 8.68 -0.34 -5.16
C ASN A 54 9.22 -1.58 -5.95
N PRO A 55 9.57 -1.43 -7.25
CA PRO A 55 10.17 -2.50 -8.03
C PRO A 55 11.56 -2.87 -7.48
N THR A 56 12.07 -4.03 -7.85
CA THR A 56 13.45 -4.41 -7.47
C THR A 56 14.47 -3.75 -8.39
N SER A 57 15.62 -3.32 -7.84
CA SER A 57 16.75 -2.87 -8.67
C SER A 57 17.16 -3.96 -9.67
N GLY A 58 17.39 -3.57 -10.93
CA GLY A 58 17.62 -4.46 -12.06
C GLY A 58 16.35 -5.04 -12.71
N GLN A 59 15.15 -4.75 -12.19
CA GLN A 59 13.91 -5.15 -12.85
C GLN A 59 13.81 -4.55 -14.25
N VAL A 60 13.50 -5.39 -15.24
CA VAL A 60 13.28 -4.96 -16.62
C VAL A 60 11.97 -4.16 -16.72
N ILE A 61 12.07 -2.97 -17.30
CA ILE A 61 10.95 -2.04 -17.55
C ILE A 61 10.39 -2.24 -18.96
N GLY A 62 11.28 -2.41 -19.94
CA GLY A 62 10.93 -2.56 -21.34
C GLY A 62 12.13 -2.31 -22.23
N THR A 63 11.90 -2.17 -23.54
CA THR A 63 12.96 -1.98 -24.52
C THR A 63 12.57 -0.86 -25.47
N VAL A 64 13.46 0.11 -25.67
CA VAL A 64 13.29 1.13 -26.72
C VAL A 64 13.50 0.49 -28.08
N GLN A 65 12.49 0.54 -28.94
CA GLN A 65 12.55 -0.07 -30.26
C GLN A 65 13.05 0.92 -31.31
N SER A 66 13.73 0.40 -32.32
CA SER A 66 14.09 1.14 -33.53
C SER A 66 13.70 0.37 -34.78
N ASN A 67 13.63 1.05 -35.92
CA ASN A 67 13.50 0.43 -37.24
C ASN A 67 14.85 0.07 -37.88
N SER A 68 15.95 0.14 -37.11
CA SER A 68 17.29 -0.16 -37.61
C SER A 68 17.47 -1.67 -37.83
N THR A 69 18.25 -2.02 -38.86
CA THR A 69 18.70 -3.40 -39.11
C THR A 69 20.12 -3.67 -38.62
N THR A 70 20.79 -2.65 -38.09
CA THR A 70 22.16 -2.71 -37.56
C THR A 70 22.15 -2.51 -36.04
N ALA A 71 23.26 -2.86 -35.39
CA ALA A 71 23.44 -2.59 -33.97
C ALA A 71 23.30 -1.08 -33.69
N MET A 72 22.65 -0.76 -32.58
CA MET A 72 22.42 0.60 -32.12
C MET A 72 23.33 0.90 -30.93
N ASN A 73 23.49 2.19 -30.60
CA ASN A 73 24.09 2.63 -29.34
C ASN A 73 23.12 3.60 -28.65
N TYR A 74 22.40 3.14 -27.63
CA TYR A 74 21.43 3.93 -26.89
C TYR A 74 22.06 4.58 -25.66
N SER A 75 21.58 5.78 -25.32
CA SER A 75 21.97 6.47 -24.09
C SER A 75 20.83 7.28 -23.49
N ILE A 76 20.79 7.38 -22.17
CA ILE A 76 19.88 8.27 -21.45
C ILE A 76 20.46 9.69 -21.51
N VAL A 77 19.74 10.61 -22.14
CA VAL A 77 20.08 12.03 -22.22
C VAL A 77 19.66 12.74 -20.94
N SER A 78 18.45 12.45 -20.47
CA SER A 78 17.89 12.99 -19.24
C SER A 78 16.87 12.03 -18.66
N GLN A 79 16.64 12.15 -17.35
CA GLN A 79 15.59 11.42 -16.65
C GLN A 79 15.13 12.21 -15.43
N SER A 80 13.88 11.99 -15.04
CA SER A 80 13.26 12.53 -13.85
C SER A 80 12.41 11.44 -13.21
N PRO A 81 12.69 11.05 -11.96
CA PRO A 81 13.82 11.41 -11.10
C PRO A 81 15.19 11.04 -11.68
N LEU A 82 16.25 11.66 -11.15
CA LEU A 82 17.62 11.32 -11.52
C LEU A 82 17.95 9.89 -11.09
N SER A 83 18.73 9.18 -11.90
CA SER A 83 19.19 7.81 -11.62
C SER A 83 18.08 6.75 -11.52
N ALA A 84 16.88 7.02 -12.05
CA ALA A 84 15.77 6.06 -12.01
C ALA A 84 15.98 4.84 -12.92
N LEU A 85 16.58 5.04 -14.09
CA LEU A 85 16.73 4.04 -15.15
C LEU A 85 18.21 3.81 -15.51
N SER A 86 18.50 2.56 -15.86
CA SER A 86 19.69 2.14 -16.62
C SER A 86 19.24 1.65 -17.98
N ILE A 87 20.08 1.83 -19.01
CA ILE A 87 19.81 1.33 -20.37
C ILE A 87 20.98 0.47 -20.84
N ASP A 88 20.70 -0.70 -21.42
CA ASP A 88 21.68 -1.45 -22.19
C ASP A 88 21.91 -0.72 -23.52
N PRO A 89 23.14 -0.25 -23.80
CA PRO A 89 23.41 0.57 -24.97
C PRO A 89 23.23 -0.19 -26.29
N VAL A 90 23.29 -1.52 -26.31
CA VAL A 90 23.17 -2.31 -27.53
C VAL A 90 21.73 -2.72 -27.78
N THR A 91 21.04 -3.20 -26.74
CA THR A 91 19.68 -3.76 -26.88
C THR A 91 18.59 -2.72 -26.70
N GLY A 92 18.87 -1.61 -26.02
CA GLY A 92 17.87 -0.61 -25.63
C GLY A 92 16.99 -1.06 -24.46
N GLU A 93 17.34 -2.17 -23.79
CA GLU A 93 16.64 -2.65 -22.59
C GLU A 93 16.83 -1.68 -21.44
N LEU A 94 15.72 -1.26 -20.85
CA LEU A 94 15.67 -0.38 -19.69
C LEU A 94 15.43 -1.23 -18.44
N THR A 95 16.23 -0.98 -17.40
CA THR A 95 16.08 -1.59 -16.08
C THR A 95 16.01 -0.53 -14.99
N VAL A 96 15.37 -0.87 -13.87
CA VAL A 96 15.39 -0.06 -12.65
C VAL A 96 16.84 0.07 -12.16
N LEU A 97 17.33 1.29 -12.02
CA LEU A 97 18.65 1.55 -11.44
C LEU A 97 18.52 1.76 -9.93
N ASP A 98 17.86 2.85 -9.54
CA ASP A 98 17.51 3.14 -8.15
C ASP A 98 16.04 2.79 -7.89
N ALA A 99 15.79 1.78 -7.05
CA ALA A 99 14.42 1.42 -6.66
C ALA A 99 13.77 2.46 -5.75
N GLY A 100 14.56 3.21 -4.97
CA GLY A 100 14.03 4.14 -3.96
C GLY A 100 13.38 5.40 -4.52
N VAL A 101 13.46 5.62 -5.84
CA VAL A 101 12.76 6.74 -6.51
C VAL A 101 11.40 6.32 -7.08
N TYR A 102 11.07 5.03 -7.04
CA TYR A 102 9.79 4.47 -7.50
C TYR A 102 8.83 4.35 -6.34
N ASP A 103 8.46 5.51 -5.81
CA ASP A 103 7.50 5.74 -4.75
C ASP A 103 6.40 6.59 -5.39
N PHE A 104 5.15 6.12 -5.38
CA PHE A 104 4.02 6.75 -6.05
C PHE A 104 3.67 8.09 -5.40
N GLU A 105 3.73 8.19 -4.08
CA GLU A 105 3.46 9.40 -3.30
C GLU A 105 4.43 10.52 -3.66
N THR A 106 5.68 10.17 -3.96
CA THR A 106 6.73 11.14 -4.33
C THR A 106 6.85 11.35 -5.85
N ASN A 107 6.86 10.27 -6.63
CA ASN A 107 7.17 10.23 -8.06
C ASN A 107 6.20 9.32 -8.83
N PRO A 108 4.93 9.73 -9.02
CA PRO A 108 3.91 8.88 -9.66
C PRO A 108 4.21 8.56 -11.14
N THR A 109 5.18 9.26 -11.73
CA THR A 109 5.63 9.02 -13.09
C THR A 109 7.13 9.24 -13.19
N ILE A 110 7.82 8.28 -13.81
CA ILE A 110 9.24 8.40 -14.19
C ILE A 110 9.29 8.71 -15.68
N THR A 111 10.08 9.71 -16.07
CA THR A 111 10.28 10.07 -17.47
C THR A 111 11.75 10.06 -17.84
N ALA A 112 12.07 9.70 -19.08
CA ALA A 112 13.41 9.81 -19.62
C ALA A 112 13.42 10.15 -21.11
N VAL A 113 14.50 10.79 -21.57
CA VAL A 113 14.77 11.04 -22.98
C VAL A 113 15.95 10.18 -23.40
N ILE A 114 15.75 9.35 -24.41
CA ILE A 114 16.74 8.43 -24.95
C ILE A 114 17.20 8.92 -26.31
N SER A 115 18.50 8.87 -26.56
CA SER A 115 19.12 9.12 -27.86
C SER A 115 19.82 7.89 -28.40
N SER A 116 20.18 7.92 -29.69
CA SER A 116 21.09 6.95 -30.27
C SER A 116 22.12 7.61 -31.20
N SER A 117 23.28 6.98 -31.38
CA SER A 117 24.29 7.42 -32.35
C SER A 117 23.83 7.39 -33.80
N GLU A 118 22.82 6.56 -34.11
CA GLU A 118 22.39 6.28 -35.48
C GLU A 118 21.25 7.20 -35.97
N THR A 119 20.69 8.04 -35.09
CA THR A 119 19.60 8.95 -35.44
C THR A 119 19.61 10.22 -34.60
N VAL A 120 19.08 11.31 -35.17
CA VAL A 120 18.89 12.58 -34.46
C VAL A 120 17.57 12.63 -33.68
N ASN A 121 16.62 11.74 -33.97
CA ASN A 121 15.37 11.69 -33.22
C ASN A 121 15.63 11.06 -31.84
N THR A 122 14.95 11.58 -30.83
CA THR A 122 14.95 11.03 -29.47
C THR A 122 13.65 10.29 -29.19
N ALA A 123 13.71 9.31 -28.30
CA ALA A 123 12.53 8.62 -27.76
C ALA A 123 12.24 9.14 -26.35
N THR A 124 10.96 9.33 -26.06
CA THR A 124 10.44 9.60 -24.72
C THR A 124 10.06 8.29 -24.07
N VAL A 125 10.55 8.06 -22.85
CA VAL A 125 10.14 6.96 -21.99
C VAL A 125 9.25 7.51 -20.90
N THR A 126 8.11 6.88 -20.66
CA THR A 126 7.18 7.21 -19.57
C THR A 126 6.81 5.93 -18.83
N VAL A 127 7.18 5.87 -17.55
CA VAL A 127 6.80 4.80 -16.63
C VAL A 127 5.77 5.37 -15.67
N ASN A 128 4.51 4.99 -15.84
CA ASN A 128 3.47 5.33 -14.88
C ASN A 128 3.52 4.33 -13.72
N LEU A 129 3.48 4.82 -12.48
CA LEU A 129 3.42 3.95 -11.31
C LEU A 129 1.97 3.67 -10.93
N VAL A 130 1.71 2.44 -10.51
CA VAL A 130 0.49 2.05 -9.82
C VAL A 130 0.77 2.14 -8.34
N ASN A 131 -0.09 2.90 -7.63
CA ASN A 131 -0.08 2.94 -6.18
C ASN A 131 -0.44 1.56 -5.63
N VAL A 132 0.42 1.02 -4.78
CA VAL A 132 0.23 -0.24 -4.06
C VAL A 132 0.05 0.09 -2.59
N ASN A 133 -0.87 -0.57 -1.92
CA ASN A 133 -1.07 -0.35 -0.49
C ASN A 133 0.21 -0.70 0.31
N GLU A 134 0.66 0.24 1.14
CA GLU A 134 1.78 0.03 2.05
C GLU A 134 1.40 0.32 3.51
N ILE A 135 2.09 -0.35 4.42
CA ILE A 135 1.94 -0.07 5.85
C ILE A 135 2.46 1.34 6.12
N GLY A 136 1.62 2.16 6.73
CA GLY A 136 1.91 3.57 7.00
C GLY A 136 1.20 4.52 6.06
N ASP A 137 0.63 4.08 4.95
CA ASP A 137 -0.03 5.01 4.02
C ASP A 137 -1.29 5.61 4.60
N PHE A 138 -1.53 6.87 4.26
CA PHE A 138 -2.82 7.52 4.54
C PHE A 138 -3.79 7.26 3.39
N ASN A 139 -4.54 6.17 3.49
CA ASN A 139 -5.56 5.78 2.53
C ASN A 139 -6.81 5.26 3.24
N TYR A 140 -7.93 5.17 2.51
CA TYR A 140 -9.20 4.65 3.04
C TYR A 140 -9.68 5.36 4.33
N GLY A 141 -9.38 6.65 4.44
CA GLY A 141 -9.77 7.51 5.57
C GLY A 141 -8.96 7.35 6.85
N GLY A 142 -7.91 6.52 6.84
CA GLY A 142 -7.06 6.24 8.00
C GLY A 142 -5.63 5.90 7.59
N ILE A 143 -4.87 5.33 8.52
CA ILE A 143 -3.50 4.88 8.29
C ILE A 143 -3.49 3.37 8.19
N ILE A 144 -3.01 2.83 7.06
CA ILE A 144 -2.88 1.37 6.87
C ILE A 144 -1.88 0.84 7.89
N PHE A 145 -2.32 -0.09 8.74
CA PHE A 145 -1.44 -0.76 9.71
C PHE A 145 -1.39 -2.28 9.51
N TRP A 146 -2.22 -2.83 8.65
CA TRP A 146 -2.19 -4.24 8.27
C TRP A 146 -2.77 -4.42 6.87
N ILE A 147 -2.13 -5.28 6.07
CA ILE A 147 -2.58 -5.69 4.73
C ILE A 147 -2.74 -7.21 4.74
N ASP A 148 -3.78 -7.73 4.11
CA ASP A 148 -4.00 -9.17 4.02
C ASP A 148 -2.88 -9.84 3.21
N PRO A 149 -2.12 -10.79 3.80
CA PRO A 149 -1.03 -11.46 3.11
C PRO A 149 -1.45 -12.27 1.87
N THR A 150 -2.76 -12.49 1.71
CA THR A 150 -3.34 -13.25 0.60
C THR A 150 -4.02 -12.36 -0.45
N ASP A 151 -4.27 -11.09 -0.14
CA ASP A 151 -5.01 -10.14 -0.97
C ASP A 151 -4.64 -8.69 -0.61
N ASP A 152 -3.72 -8.08 -1.36
CA ASP A 152 -3.19 -6.74 -1.07
C ASP A 152 -4.21 -5.60 -1.25
N THR A 153 -5.39 -5.89 -1.79
CA THR A 153 -6.52 -4.95 -1.85
C THR A 153 -7.33 -4.92 -0.56
N LYS A 154 -6.98 -5.74 0.44
CA LYS A 154 -7.68 -5.82 1.73
C LYS A 154 -6.75 -5.51 2.88
N GLY A 155 -7.31 -4.95 3.94
CA GLY A 155 -6.54 -4.67 5.13
C GLY A 155 -7.31 -3.90 6.20
N LEU A 156 -6.55 -3.32 7.11
CA LEU A 156 -7.06 -2.53 8.23
C LEU A 156 -6.37 -1.17 8.28
N VAL A 157 -7.17 -0.13 8.55
CA VAL A 157 -6.67 1.21 8.82
C VAL A 157 -7.09 1.69 10.20
N CYS A 158 -6.22 2.46 10.86
CA CYS A 158 -6.53 3.12 12.12
C CYS A 158 -6.79 4.61 11.93
N ALA A 159 -7.57 5.21 12.83
CA ALA A 159 -7.76 6.65 12.85
C ALA A 159 -6.43 7.41 13.08
N VAL A 160 -6.31 8.62 12.55
CA VAL A 160 -5.13 9.49 12.75
C VAL A 160 -5.03 10.03 14.17
N THR A 161 -6.10 9.96 14.96
CA THR A 161 -6.14 10.47 16.34
C THR A 161 -7.04 9.59 17.21
N ASP A 162 -6.82 9.63 18.52
CA ASP A 162 -7.68 8.96 19.50
C ASP A 162 -9.06 9.61 19.53
N GLN A 163 -10.12 8.80 19.50
CA GLN A 163 -11.50 9.27 19.68
C GLN A 163 -11.78 9.60 21.15
N SER A 164 -11.05 8.98 22.06
CA SER A 164 -11.03 9.34 23.48
C SER A 164 -9.74 8.87 24.13
N SER A 165 -9.20 9.67 25.05
CA SER A 165 -8.09 9.30 25.94
C SER A 165 -8.57 8.85 27.34
N SER A 166 -9.88 8.92 27.59
CA SER A 166 -10.46 8.61 28.90
C SER A 166 -11.92 8.22 28.72
N ILE A 167 -12.15 6.95 28.42
CA ILE A 167 -13.51 6.38 28.37
C ILE A 167 -13.55 5.03 29.04
N ARG A 168 -14.70 4.69 29.61
CA ARG A 168 -14.98 3.38 30.18
C ARG A 168 -15.42 2.41 29.09
N TRP A 169 -15.08 1.15 29.25
CA TRP A 169 -15.58 0.10 28.37
C TRP A 169 -17.05 -0.20 28.68
N HIS A 170 -17.46 -0.12 29.95
CA HIS A 170 -18.86 -0.21 30.40
C HIS A 170 -19.03 0.28 31.86
N ASP A 171 -20.26 0.50 32.31
CA ASP A 171 -20.58 0.89 33.70
C ASP A 171 -20.57 -0.29 34.70
N THR A 172 -20.69 -1.52 34.22
CA THR A 172 -20.53 -2.72 35.06
C THR A 172 -19.07 -3.11 35.09
N GLN A 173 -18.53 -3.42 36.28
CA GLN A 173 -17.11 -3.75 36.45
C GLN A 173 -16.66 -4.93 35.59
N GLN A 174 -17.52 -5.94 35.49
CA GLN A 174 -17.25 -7.20 34.80
C GLN A 174 -18.42 -7.62 33.90
N PRO A 175 -18.62 -6.94 32.76
CA PRO A 175 -19.66 -7.32 31.81
C PRO A 175 -19.29 -8.65 31.17
N SER A 176 -20.29 -9.47 30.85
CA SER A 176 -20.10 -10.71 30.08
C SER A 176 -21.00 -10.67 28.85
N ILE A 177 -20.38 -10.54 27.68
CA ILE A 177 -21.05 -10.50 26.39
C ILE A 177 -20.65 -11.77 25.63
N THR A 178 -21.65 -12.51 25.18
CA THR A 178 -21.40 -13.74 24.44
C THR A 178 -20.84 -13.41 23.05
N GLY A 179 -19.78 -14.10 22.64
CA GLY A 179 -19.20 -13.98 21.30
C GLY A 179 -18.10 -12.93 21.17
N THR A 180 -17.79 -12.15 22.21
CA THR A 180 -16.76 -11.09 22.16
C THR A 180 -15.41 -11.53 22.73
N THR A 181 -15.12 -12.83 22.80
CA THR A 181 -13.86 -13.34 23.36
C THR A 181 -12.75 -13.51 22.33
N SER A 182 -13.06 -13.34 21.03
CA SER A 182 -12.06 -13.47 19.98
C SER A 182 -11.05 -12.32 20.04
N THR A 183 -9.77 -12.65 20.00
CA THR A 183 -8.66 -11.69 19.97
C THR A 183 -8.08 -11.49 18.58
N SER A 184 -8.39 -12.38 17.64
CA SER A 184 -7.74 -12.48 16.33
C SER A 184 -7.96 -11.27 15.44
N LEU A 185 -7.01 -11.04 14.53
CA LEU A 185 -7.13 -10.06 13.45
C LEU A 185 -8.49 -10.17 12.74
N GLN A 186 -9.04 -9.02 12.35
CA GLN A 186 -10.33 -8.85 11.68
C GLN A 186 -11.56 -9.20 12.52
N THR A 187 -11.41 -9.56 13.81
CA THR A 187 -12.57 -9.87 14.67
C THR A 187 -13.10 -8.67 15.45
N GLY A 188 -12.42 -7.51 15.40
CA GLY A 188 -12.82 -6.31 16.12
C GLY A 188 -14.18 -5.76 15.70
N SER A 189 -14.52 -5.83 14.41
CA SER A 189 -15.81 -5.37 13.87
C SER A 189 -16.98 -6.16 14.45
N THR A 190 -16.91 -7.48 14.37
CA THR A 190 -17.93 -8.40 14.91
C THR A 190 -18.07 -8.27 16.41
N ASN A 191 -16.95 -8.18 17.14
CA ASN A 191 -16.98 -7.95 18.59
C ASN A 191 -17.67 -6.61 18.92
N THR A 192 -17.34 -5.55 18.19
CA THR A 192 -17.93 -4.21 18.39
C THR A 192 -19.43 -4.21 18.16
N ASP A 193 -19.91 -4.88 17.11
CA ASP A 193 -21.34 -5.02 16.84
C ASP A 193 -22.09 -5.70 17.99
N LEU A 194 -21.52 -6.80 18.52
CA LEU A 194 -22.09 -7.51 19.67
C LEU A 194 -22.10 -6.65 20.94
N ILE A 195 -21.02 -5.90 21.19
CA ILE A 195 -20.94 -4.99 22.33
C ILE A 195 -22.03 -3.92 22.25
N ILE A 196 -22.16 -3.24 21.11
CA ILE A 196 -23.14 -2.16 20.92
C ILE A 196 -24.57 -2.71 21.00
N ALA A 197 -24.82 -3.89 20.43
CA ALA A 197 -26.12 -4.55 20.52
C ALA A 197 -26.50 -4.89 21.97
N SER A 198 -25.52 -5.26 22.81
CA SER A 198 -25.76 -5.64 24.20
C SER A 198 -25.79 -4.45 25.17
N LEU A 199 -24.95 -3.44 24.97
CA LEU A 199 -24.66 -2.39 25.95
C LEU A 199 -24.99 -0.96 25.48
N GLY A 200 -25.34 -0.79 24.21
CA GLY A 200 -25.53 0.51 23.58
C GLY A 200 -24.21 1.22 23.22
N SER A 201 -24.31 2.47 22.78
CA SER A 201 -23.23 3.22 22.14
C SER A 201 -22.57 4.29 23.02
N ASN A 202 -22.83 4.31 24.33
CA ASN A 202 -22.33 5.36 25.23
C ASN A 202 -20.89 5.11 25.75
N PHE A 203 -20.25 4.02 25.31
CA PHE A 203 -18.96 3.54 25.82
C PHE A 203 -17.91 3.42 24.72
N ALA A 204 -16.74 2.87 25.06
CA ALA A 204 -15.60 2.70 24.14
C ALA A 204 -15.99 2.20 22.74
N ALA A 205 -16.81 1.15 22.65
CA ALA A 205 -17.29 0.58 21.39
C ALA A 205 -18.12 1.57 20.56
N GLY A 206 -19.03 2.29 21.21
CA GLY A 206 -19.86 3.30 20.55
C GLY A 206 -19.09 4.54 20.13
N VAL A 207 -18.09 4.97 20.92
CA VAL A 207 -17.20 6.07 20.54
C VAL A 207 -16.35 5.71 19.32
N ALA A 208 -15.83 4.48 19.24
CA ALA A 208 -15.15 4.01 18.05
C ALA A 208 -16.10 3.97 16.83
N ARG A 209 -17.32 3.44 17.02
CA ARG A 209 -18.33 3.34 15.95
C ARG A 209 -18.86 4.68 15.47
N ALA A 210 -18.90 5.70 16.32
CA ALA A 210 -19.37 7.04 15.96
C ALA A 210 -18.32 7.86 15.20
N TYR A 211 -17.07 7.40 15.14
CA TYR A 211 -16.05 8.06 14.35
C TYR A 211 -16.41 8.04 12.87
N ASN A 212 -16.22 9.17 12.19
CA ASN A 212 -16.56 9.36 10.79
C ASN A 212 -15.38 9.90 9.97
N GLY A 213 -14.17 9.46 10.31
CA GLY A 213 -12.93 9.85 9.62
C GLY A 213 -12.97 9.47 8.15
N GLY A 214 -12.52 10.36 7.27
CA GLY A 214 -12.52 10.13 5.83
C GLY A 214 -13.91 9.98 5.18
N GLY A 215 -14.99 10.26 5.91
CA GLY A 215 -16.37 10.06 5.42
C GLY A 215 -16.89 8.62 5.54
N PHE A 216 -16.17 7.75 6.25
CA PHE A 216 -16.54 6.35 6.48
C PHE A 216 -17.25 6.16 7.81
N ASN A 217 -18.25 5.28 7.88
CA ASN A 217 -19.10 5.04 9.06
C ASN A 217 -19.04 3.59 9.59
N ASP A 218 -18.07 2.82 9.11
CA ASP A 218 -17.83 1.39 9.41
C ASP A 218 -16.73 1.18 10.46
N TRP A 219 -16.35 2.24 11.18
CA TRP A 219 -15.34 2.20 12.23
C TRP A 219 -15.75 1.34 13.44
N PHE A 220 -14.78 0.72 14.10
CA PHE A 220 -15.02 -0.18 15.21
C PHE A 220 -13.91 -0.14 16.26
N LEU A 221 -14.20 -0.70 17.44
CA LEU A 221 -13.23 -0.87 18.50
C LEU A 221 -12.36 -2.11 18.20
N PRO A 222 -11.04 -1.98 18.05
CA PRO A 222 -10.18 -3.06 17.61
C PRO A 222 -10.11 -4.21 18.61
N SER A 223 -9.96 -5.43 18.11
CA SER A 223 -9.57 -6.61 18.87
C SER A 223 -8.13 -6.51 19.36
N VAL A 224 -7.73 -7.45 20.21
CA VAL A 224 -6.38 -7.47 20.81
C VAL A 224 -5.29 -7.57 19.75
N ASP A 225 -5.41 -8.48 18.79
CA ASP A 225 -4.35 -8.69 17.79
C ASP A 225 -4.29 -7.54 16.77
N GLU A 226 -5.41 -6.84 16.52
CA GLU A 226 -5.42 -5.60 15.73
C GLU A 226 -4.68 -4.46 16.45
N LEU A 227 -4.89 -4.30 17.76
CA LEU A 227 -4.13 -3.33 18.56
C LEU A 227 -2.64 -3.68 18.63
N LYS A 228 -2.29 -4.96 18.75
CA LYS A 228 -0.88 -5.38 18.72
C LYS A 228 -0.24 -5.11 17.37
N GLU A 229 -0.97 -5.29 16.27
CA GLU A 229 -0.46 -4.96 14.95
C GLU A 229 -0.24 -3.45 14.79
N MET A 230 -1.15 -2.62 15.32
CA MET A 230 -0.90 -1.19 15.43
C MET A 230 0.35 -0.86 16.27
N ALA A 231 0.59 -1.59 17.36
CA ALA A 231 1.78 -1.42 18.19
C ALA A 231 3.07 -1.77 17.43
N ASN A 232 3.06 -2.84 16.64
CA ASN A 232 4.20 -3.26 15.81
C ASN A 232 4.54 -2.23 14.74
N ASN A 233 3.52 -1.58 14.16
CA ASN A 233 3.66 -0.59 13.10
C ASN A 233 3.62 0.86 13.63
N ARG A 234 3.77 1.06 14.94
CA ARG A 234 3.61 2.35 15.64
C ARG A 234 4.44 3.48 15.03
N ALA A 235 5.69 3.21 14.65
CA ALA A 235 6.57 4.25 14.13
C ALA A 235 6.02 4.89 12.84
N LEU A 236 5.48 4.05 11.94
CA LEU A 236 4.86 4.49 10.69
C LEU A 236 3.54 5.19 10.98
N ILE A 237 2.71 4.61 11.87
CA ILE A 237 1.45 5.24 12.30
C ILE A 237 1.67 6.64 12.89
N ASP A 238 2.65 6.81 13.78
CA ASP A 238 2.95 8.10 14.39
C ASP A 238 3.42 9.13 13.36
N ALA A 239 4.30 8.72 12.43
CA ALA A 239 4.79 9.59 11.38
C ALA A 239 3.66 10.07 10.46
N THR A 240 2.82 9.15 10.00
CA THR A 240 1.70 9.46 9.12
C THR A 240 0.60 10.22 9.84
N ALA A 241 0.31 9.89 11.11
CA ALA A 241 -0.62 10.67 11.93
C ALA A 241 -0.14 12.11 12.04
N ALA A 242 1.14 12.35 12.33
CA ALA A 242 1.69 13.70 12.40
C ALA A 242 1.59 14.45 11.06
N ALA A 243 1.89 13.79 9.94
CA ALA A 243 1.73 14.36 8.61
C ALA A 243 0.27 14.73 8.28
N ASN A 244 -0.70 14.03 8.88
CA ASN A 244 -2.13 14.21 8.66
C ASN A 244 -2.85 14.93 9.82
N SER A 245 -2.13 15.78 10.56
CA SER A 245 -2.69 16.59 11.68
C SER A 245 -3.35 15.76 12.80
N GLY A 246 -2.94 14.50 12.93
CA GLY A 246 -3.35 13.57 13.96
C GLY A 246 -2.47 13.61 15.20
N THR A 247 -2.58 12.56 16.01
CA THR A 247 -1.81 12.40 17.24
C THR A 247 -1.10 11.06 17.25
N ALA A 248 0.12 11.06 17.81
CA ALA A 248 0.87 9.84 18.04
C ALA A 248 0.10 8.88 18.97
N LEU A 249 0.34 7.58 18.82
CA LEU A 249 -0.15 6.57 19.73
C LEU A 249 0.50 6.78 21.10
N VAL A 250 -0.32 7.22 22.06
CA VAL A 250 0.11 7.47 23.43
C VAL A 250 0.03 6.21 24.28
N ALA A 251 1.06 5.95 25.08
CA ALA A 251 0.92 5.16 26.30
C ALA A 251 1.90 5.73 27.33
N GLU A 252 1.45 6.48 28.34
CA GLU A 252 2.42 6.92 29.36
C GLU A 252 3.03 5.69 30.06
N PRO A 253 4.37 5.56 30.11
CA PRO A 253 5.05 4.38 30.64
C PRO A 253 4.73 4.02 32.11
N TRP A 254 4.10 4.93 32.87
CA TRP A 254 3.93 4.82 34.32
C TRP A 254 2.48 4.75 34.79
N SER A 255 1.51 4.48 33.91
CA SER A 255 0.09 4.43 34.29
C SER A 255 -0.57 3.14 33.83
N MET A 256 -1.11 2.37 34.79
CA MET A 256 -1.99 1.22 34.52
C MET A 256 -3.33 1.63 33.85
N SER A 257 -3.56 2.93 33.67
CA SER A 257 -4.72 3.52 32.99
C SER A 257 -4.47 3.90 31.52
N ASN A 258 -3.32 3.51 30.94
CA ASN A 258 -2.87 3.99 29.62
C ASN A 258 -2.82 2.91 28.53
N GLY A 259 -3.66 1.90 28.65
CA GLY A 259 -3.91 0.96 27.56
C GLY A 259 -4.97 1.49 26.60
N TYR A 260 -5.06 0.85 25.43
CA TYR A 260 -6.18 1.02 24.53
C TYR A 260 -7.18 -0.09 24.80
N TRP A 261 -8.45 0.29 24.89
CA TRP A 261 -9.52 -0.68 25.01
C TRP A 261 -9.58 -1.56 23.78
N SER A 262 -9.65 -2.87 24.02
CA SER A 262 -10.00 -3.84 23.01
C SER A 262 -11.51 -4.12 23.03
N SER A 263 -12.06 -4.55 21.90
CA SER A 263 -13.38 -5.19 21.84
C SER A 263 -13.37 -6.64 22.33
N SER A 264 -12.20 -7.22 22.63
CA SER A 264 -12.08 -8.57 23.16
C SER A 264 -12.23 -8.63 24.69
N GLN A 265 -13.07 -9.55 25.17
CA GLN A 265 -13.23 -9.87 26.60
C GLN A 265 -12.42 -11.11 26.99
N GLN A 266 -11.98 -11.15 28.25
CA GLN A 266 -11.32 -12.35 28.80
C GLN A 266 -12.33 -13.48 29.02
N SER A 267 -11.94 -14.70 28.66
CA SER A 267 -12.78 -15.90 28.78
C SER A 267 -13.09 -16.30 30.23
N ASN A 268 -12.33 -15.80 31.20
CA ASN A 268 -12.55 -16.04 32.63
C ASN A 268 -13.69 -15.19 33.24
N GLY A 269 -14.43 -14.44 32.42
CA GLY A 269 -15.77 -13.96 32.77
C GLY A 269 -15.83 -12.63 33.50
N GLY A 270 -14.97 -11.67 33.16
CA GLY A 270 -15.23 -10.32 33.64
C GLY A 270 -14.25 -9.21 33.30
N SER A 271 -12.99 -9.48 33.01
CA SER A 271 -12.07 -8.42 32.59
C SER A 271 -12.10 -8.23 31.09
N VAL A 272 -11.81 -7.01 30.65
CA VAL A 272 -11.69 -6.64 29.24
C VAL A 272 -10.22 -6.45 28.91
N TYR A 273 -9.80 -6.81 27.71
CA TYR A 273 -8.41 -6.60 27.31
C TYR A 273 -8.08 -5.13 27.09
N LEU A 274 -6.90 -4.74 27.58
CA LEU A 274 -6.19 -3.50 27.27
C LEU A 274 -4.90 -3.87 26.55
N VAL A 275 -4.50 -3.09 25.56
CA VAL A 275 -3.19 -3.23 24.92
C VAL A 275 -2.37 -1.95 25.11
N ASN A 276 -1.14 -2.09 25.59
CA ASN A 276 -0.15 -1.03 25.62
C ASN A 276 0.54 -0.96 24.25
N LEU A 277 0.33 0.12 23.51
CA LEU A 277 0.86 0.27 22.15
C LEU A 277 2.37 0.58 22.09
N LEU A 278 3.05 0.82 23.21
CA LEU A 278 4.52 0.90 23.24
C LEU A 278 5.20 -0.47 23.35
N THR A 279 4.56 -1.42 24.03
CA THR A 279 5.15 -2.74 24.32
C THR A 279 4.46 -3.89 23.59
N ALA A 280 3.35 -3.62 22.91
CA ALA A 280 2.39 -4.63 22.42
C ALA A 280 1.87 -5.57 23.54
N GLY A 281 2.07 -5.18 24.80
CA GLY A 281 1.68 -5.97 25.97
C GLY A 281 0.19 -5.85 26.24
N GLU A 282 -0.49 -6.99 26.39
CA GLU A 282 -1.89 -7.02 26.80
C GLU A 282 -2.04 -7.25 28.31
N ASN A 283 -3.11 -6.72 28.90
CA ASN A 283 -3.51 -7.01 30.27
C ASN A 283 -5.04 -7.05 30.37
N GLY A 284 -5.56 -7.65 31.45
CA GLY A 284 -6.97 -7.53 31.81
C GLY A 284 -7.22 -6.25 32.62
N GLY A 285 -8.26 -5.51 32.26
CA GLY A 285 -8.76 -4.34 33.00
C GLY A 285 -10.22 -4.50 33.38
N TYR A 286 -10.61 -3.84 34.48
CA TYR A 286 -12.03 -3.70 34.80
C TYR A 286 -12.68 -2.72 33.83
N ALA A 287 -13.86 -3.06 33.31
CA ALA A 287 -14.54 -2.27 32.28
C ALA A 287 -14.92 -0.85 32.73
N ILE A 288 -14.99 -0.63 34.06
CA ILE A 288 -15.26 0.67 34.70
C ILE A 288 -14.04 1.59 34.77
N ASN A 289 -12.85 1.10 34.47
CA ASN A 289 -11.66 1.94 34.39
C ASN A 289 -11.69 2.80 33.13
N PHE A 290 -10.90 3.87 33.10
CA PHE A 290 -10.77 4.73 31.94
C PHE A 290 -9.53 4.34 31.14
N ALA A 291 -9.66 4.31 29.82
CA ALA A 291 -8.56 4.05 28.90
C ALA A 291 -8.81 4.71 27.53
N SER A 292 -7.83 4.60 26.63
CA SER A 292 -7.89 5.21 25.31
C SER A 292 -8.67 4.36 24.30
N VAL A 293 -9.16 5.01 23.25
CA VAL A 293 -9.78 4.39 22.08
C VAL A 293 -9.23 5.03 20.82
N ARG A 294 -8.67 4.20 19.95
CA ARG A 294 -8.38 4.54 18.55
C ARG A 294 -9.16 3.58 17.67
N ALA A 295 -10.06 4.13 16.88
CA ALA A 295 -10.94 3.38 16.02
C ALA A 295 -10.16 2.79 14.84
N VAL A 296 -10.61 1.62 14.40
CA VAL A 296 -10.11 0.90 13.24
C VAL A 296 -11.26 0.63 12.27
N ARG A 297 -10.98 0.54 10.97
CA ARG A 297 -11.91 0.00 9.98
C ARG A 297 -11.18 -0.93 9.02
N ALA A 298 -11.92 -1.80 8.35
CA ALA A 298 -11.40 -2.65 7.29
C ALA A 298 -11.61 -2.01 5.92
N PHE A 299 -10.74 -2.27 4.95
CA PHE A 299 -10.94 -1.91 3.55
C PHE A 299 -10.92 -3.16 2.67
N ASP A 300 -11.60 -3.07 1.53
CA ASP A 300 -11.77 -4.10 0.52
C ASP A 300 -11.85 -3.54 -0.91
#